data_AF-A0AAU9Z3D9-F1
#
_entry.id   AF-A0AAU9Z3D9-F1
#
_cell.length_a   1.000
_cell.length_b   1.000
_cell.length_c   1.000
_cell.angle_alpha   90.00
_cell.angle_beta   90.00
_cell.angle_gamma   90.00
#
_symmetry.space_group_name_H-M   'P 1'
#
loop_
_entity.id
_entity.type
_entity.pdbx_description
1 polymer ?
#
loop_
_entity_poly.entity_id
_entity_poly.type
_entity_poly.pdbx_seq_one_letter_code
_entity_poly.pdbx_strand_id
1 'polypeptide(L)'
;MKELAFQSSPRNINIFFLPRHLQRFWGASGYFWQTQWERLLSTFESNEWILFIIGTALVPGLCFWAFNGLLLVVDTTGKPNFISRYRIQLGKNEPVDPVKLRQSIPTVLFNQTMISLPMLVIFYPLFKWRGDPCCRELPTFHWFLVELALFTLVEEILFYYSHRLLHHPTLYKKIHKKHHEWTAPIGVISIYAHPTEHVVSNMLPVLVGPLAMGSHLSSITVWLSLALIITTISHCGYHLPFLPSPEFHDYHHLKFNQCYGVLGVLDHLHGTDIMFKQTKAYERHVLLLGFTPLSESIPDPPKKMESPLGPSGLFPHK
;
A
#
# COMPACT_ATOMS: atom_id res chain seq x y z
N MET A 1 -3.84 -51.78 -22.52
CA MET A 1 -4.81 -50.82 -23.09
C MET A 1 -5.77 -50.35 -21.99
N LYS A 2 -5.48 -49.21 -21.38
CA LYS A 2 -6.44 -48.35 -20.67
C LYS A 2 -5.94 -46.92 -20.89
N GLU A 3 -6.59 -46.20 -21.79
CA GLU A 3 -6.39 -44.77 -22.01
C GLU A 3 -6.90 -43.99 -20.80
N LEU A 4 -6.07 -43.06 -20.31
CA LEU A 4 -6.47 -42.05 -19.35
C LEU A 4 -6.98 -40.84 -20.13
N ALA A 5 -8.28 -40.57 -20.01
CA ALA A 5 -8.92 -39.39 -20.55
C ALA A 5 -8.43 -38.13 -19.80
N PHE A 6 -7.80 -37.22 -20.53
CA PHE A 6 -7.45 -35.89 -20.06
C PHE A 6 -8.74 -35.05 -19.99
N GLN A 7 -9.23 -34.79 -18.79
CA GLN A 7 -10.29 -33.80 -18.56
C GLN A 7 -9.70 -32.40 -18.78
N SER A 8 -10.13 -31.74 -19.84
CA SER A 8 -9.79 -30.35 -20.14
C SER A 8 -10.61 -29.41 -19.24
N SER A 9 -9.92 -28.51 -18.55
CA SER A 9 -10.52 -27.44 -17.74
C SER A 9 -11.03 -26.31 -18.63
N PRO A 10 -12.25 -25.77 -18.45
CA PRO A 10 -12.81 -24.74 -19.31
C PRO A 10 -12.39 -23.35 -18.82
N ARG A 11 -11.12 -22.95 -19.06
CA ARG A 11 -10.65 -21.59 -18.78
C ARG A 11 -9.81 -20.97 -19.91
N ASN A 12 -10.24 -21.19 -21.16
CA ASN A 12 -9.70 -20.47 -22.31
C ASN A 12 -10.70 -19.42 -22.80
N ILE A 13 -10.48 -18.17 -22.40
CA ILE A 13 -11.09 -17.02 -23.07
C ILE A 13 -10.29 -16.81 -24.37
N ASN A 14 -10.86 -17.20 -25.51
CA ASN A 14 -10.25 -16.98 -26.82
C ASN A 14 -10.31 -15.48 -27.19
N ILE A 15 -9.16 -14.81 -27.18
CA ILE A 15 -9.04 -13.40 -27.59
C ILE A 15 -8.79 -13.35 -29.10
N PHE A 16 -9.87 -13.19 -29.87
CA PHE A 16 -9.83 -13.12 -31.34
C PHE A 16 -9.35 -11.77 -31.92
N PHE A 17 -8.88 -10.81 -31.11
CA PHE A 17 -8.64 -9.43 -31.55
C PHE A 17 -7.23 -8.86 -31.35
N LEU A 18 -6.21 -9.67 -31.02
CA LEU A 18 -4.83 -9.18 -30.97
C LEU A 18 -4.11 -9.36 -32.33
N PRO A 19 -3.34 -8.37 -32.82
CA PRO A 19 -2.44 -8.54 -33.95
C PRO A 19 -1.53 -9.76 -33.77
N ARG A 20 -1.30 -10.52 -34.85
CA ARG A 20 -0.54 -11.79 -34.84
C ARG A 20 0.85 -11.67 -34.17
N HIS A 21 1.48 -10.51 -34.27
CA HIS A 21 2.78 -10.22 -33.64
C HIS A 21 2.69 -10.13 -32.11
N LEU A 22 1.63 -9.51 -31.58
CA LEU A 22 1.37 -9.43 -30.15
C LEU A 22 0.98 -10.79 -29.59
N GLN A 23 0.19 -11.59 -30.32
CA GLN A 23 -0.13 -12.97 -29.92
C GLN A 23 1.13 -13.84 -29.83
N ARG A 24 2.05 -13.72 -30.79
CA ARG A 24 3.34 -14.46 -30.78
C ARG A 24 4.25 -14.01 -29.66
N PHE A 25 4.39 -12.71 -29.42
CA PHE A 25 5.20 -12.20 -28.31
C PHE A 25 4.61 -12.63 -26.97
N TRP A 26 3.30 -12.51 -26.78
CA TRP A 26 2.63 -12.89 -25.53
C TRP A 26 2.73 -14.40 -25.28
N GLY A 27 2.57 -15.21 -26.34
CA GLY A 27 2.78 -16.66 -26.27
C GLY A 27 4.23 -17.03 -25.92
N ALA A 28 5.22 -16.39 -26.55
CA ALA A 28 6.63 -16.61 -26.25
C ALA A 28 7.02 -16.16 -24.84
N SER A 29 6.52 -15.01 -24.37
CA SER A 29 6.71 -14.56 -22.99
C SER A 29 6.05 -15.51 -21.99
N GLY A 30 4.85 -16.00 -22.30
CA GLY A 30 4.14 -16.97 -21.45
C GLY A 30 4.94 -18.27 -21.29
N TYR A 31 5.42 -18.84 -22.39
CA TYR A 31 6.27 -20.05 -22.34
C TYR A 31 7.57 -19.82 -21.58
N PHE A 32 8.21 -18.66 -21.77
CA PHE A 32 9.42 -18.31 -21.05
C PHE A 32 9.19 -18.28 -19.52
N TRP A 33 8.16 -17.56 -19.07
CA TRP A 33 7.84 -17.45 -17.64
C TRP A 33 7.40 -18.79 -17.05
N GLN A 34 6.61 -19.57 -17.79
CA GLN A 34 6.21 -20.91 -17.39
C GLN A 34 7.42 -21.83 -17.20
N THR A 35 8.39 -21.78 -18.13
CA THR A 35 9.65 -22.54 -18.01
C THR A 35 10.47 -22.11 -16.80
N GLN A 36 10.54 -20.80 -16.51
CA GLN A 36 11.26 -20.33 -15.32
C GLN A 36 10.55 -20.76 -14.03
N TRP A 37 9.22 -20.71 -14.02
CA TRP A 37 8.42 -21.16 -12.88
C TRP A 37 8.61 -22.65 -12.62
N GLU A 38 8.56 -23.50 -13.66
CA GLU A 38 8.80 -24.94 -13.51
C GLU A 38 10.20 -25.27 -13.00
N ARG A 39 11.22 -24.55 -13.48
CA ARG A 39 12.59 -24.67 -12.97
C ARG A 39 12.67 -24.31 -11.49
N LEU A 40 12.05 -23.19 -11.11
CA LEU A 40 12.00 -22.76 -9.71
C LEU A 40 11.27 -23.82 -8.87
N LEU A 41 10.08 -24.23 -9.27
CA LEU A 41 9.28 -25.23 -8.56
C LEU A 41 10.02 -26.56 -8.41
N SER A 42 10.74 -27.02 -9.44
CA SER A 42 11.55 -28.25 -9.36
C SER A 42 12.68 -28.18 -8.33
N THR A 43 13.17 -26.98 -8.02
CA THR A 43 14.17 -26.78 -6.95
C THR A 43 13.56 -26.96 -5.56
N PHE A 44 12.24 -26.79 -5.43
CA PHE A 44 11.49 -26.79 -4.17
C PHE A 44 10.41 -27.88 -4.10
N GLU A 45 10.41 -28.89 -4.98
CA GLU A 45 9.30 -29.85 -5.13
C GLU A 45 8.98 -30.61 -3.83
N SER A 46 9.95 -30.83 -2.94
CA SER A 46 9.75 -31.43 -1.61
C SER A 46 9.47 -30.43 -0.49
N ASN A 47 9.57 -29.12 -0.76
CA ASN A 47 9.54 -28.04 0.22
C ASN A 47 8.79 -26.79 -0.30
N GLU A 48 7.63 -26.98 -0.94
CA GLU A 48 6.81 -25.89 -1.51
C GLU A 48 6.44 -24.81 -0.48
N TRP A 49 6.37 -25.16 0.81
CA TRP A 49 6.11 -24.22 1.88
C TRP A 49 7.24 -23.18 2.03
N ILE A 50 8.50 -23.57 1.80
CA ILE A 50 9.64 -22.64 1.81
C ILE A 50 9.51 -21.67 0.64
N LEU A 51 9.18 -22.18 -0.55
CA LEU A 51 8.97 -21.36 -1.74
C LEU A 51 7.84 -20.34 -1.52
N PHE A 52 6.73 -20.78 -0.91
CA PHE A 52 5.63 -19.90 -0.53
C PHE A 52 6.11 -18.79 0.40
N ILE A 53 6.79 -19.12 1.51
CA ILE A 53 7.28 -18.12 2.47
C ILE A 53 8.28 -17.15 1.83
N ILE A 54 9.20 -17.63 0.98
CA ILE A 54 10.11 -16.75 0.23
C ILE A 54 9.30 -15.79 -0.66
N GLY A 55 8.33 -16.30 -1.40
CA GLY A 55 7.50 -15.52 -2.30
C GLY A 55 6.61 -14.51 -1.57
N THR A 56 6.03 -14.86 -0.43
CA THR A 56 5.06 -14.02 0.28
C THR A 56 5.67 -13.12 1.36
N ALA A 57 6.90 -13.42 1.81
CA ALA A 57 7.57 -12.62 2.84
C ALA A 57 8.84 -11.93 2.36
N LEU A 58 9.78 -12.67 1.76
CA LEU A 58 11.08 -12.12 1.41
C LEU A 58 10.96 -11.09 0.28
N VAL A 59 10.27 -11.43 -0.82
CA VAL A 59 10.13 -10.53 -1.96
C VAL A 59 9.40 -9.23 -1.58
N PRO A 60 8.20 -9.25 -0.97
CA PRO A 60 7.53 -8.02 -0.55
C PRO A 60 8.33 -7.25 0.51
N GLY A 61 9.00 -7.95 1.43
CA GLY A 61 9.87 -7.33 2.43
C GLY A 61 11.06 -6.60 1.83
N LEU A 62 11.71 -7.17 0.81
CA LEU A 62 12.79 -6.52 0.07
C LEU A 62 12.27 -5.29 -0.68
N CYS A 63 11.12 -5.36 -1.33
CA CYS A 63 10.49 -4.20 -1.97
C CYS A 63 10.24 -3.07 -0.96
N PHE A 64 9.68 -3.41 0.20
CA PHE A 64 9.42 -2.45 1.28
C PHE A 64 10.71 -1.77 1.76
N TRP A 65 11.75 -2.54 2.12
CA TRP A 65 12.99 -1.98 2.65
C TRP A 65 13.82 -1.26 1.60
N ALA A 66 13.84 -1.72 0.35
CA ALA A 66 14.52 -1.04 -0.73
C ALA A 66 13.90 0.33 -1.00
N PHE A 67 12.57 0.40 -1.12
CA PHE A 67 11.89 1.66 -1.40
C PHE A 67 11.97 2.62 -0.21
N ASN A 68 11.74 2.13 1.01
CA ASN A 68 11.89 2.95 2.22
C ASN A 68 13.32 3.35 2.51
N GLY A 69 14.32 2.53 2.15
CA GLY A 69 15.73 2.90 2.25
C GLY A 69 16.06 4.14 1.44
N LEU A 70 15.54 4.24 0.21
CA LEU A 70 15.71 5.43 -0.64
C LEU A 70 15.02 6.66 -0.04
N LEU A 71 13.79 6.51 0.46
CA LEU A 71 13.04 7.60 1.09
C LEU A 71 13.70 8.06 2.40
N LEU A 72 14.21 7.13 3.21
CA LEU A 72 14.89 7.44 4.47
C LEU A 72 16.15 8.28 4.28
N VAL A 73 16.87 8.11 3.18
CA VAL A 73 17.99 9.01 2.83
C VAL A 73 17.49 10.44 2.71
N VAL A 74 16.36 10.66 2.04
CA VAL A 74 15.76 12.00 1.88
C VAL A 74 15.23 12.52 3.20
N ASP A 75 14.51 11.69 3.94
CA ASP A 75 13.89 12.06 5.22
C ASP A 75 14.91 12.46 6.30
N THR A 76 16.11 11.85 6.27
CA THR A 76 17.16 12.11 7.27
C THR A 76 18.15 13.19 6.84
N THR A 77 18.36 13.39 5.53
CA THR A 77 19.37 14.34 5.01
C THR A 77 18.79 15.59 4.35
N GLY A 78 17.50 15.59 4.01
CA GLY A 78 16.85 16.60 3.16
C GLY A 78 17.27 16.55 1.69
N LYS A 79 18.08 15.56 1.29
CA LYS A 79 18.67 15.42 -0.06
C LYS A 79 18.39 14.03 -0.65
N PRO A 80 18.35 13.90 -1.99
CA PRO A 80 18.55 14.95 -2.99
C PRO A 80 17.33 15.84 -3.24
N ASN A 81 17.57 17.08 -3.68
CA ASN A 81 16.54 18.10 -3.93
C ASN A 81 15.51 17.68 -4.98
N PHE A 82 15.84 16.75 -5.88
CA PHE A 82 14.89 16.26 -6.86
C PHE A 82 13.76 15.44 -6.23
N ILE A 83 13.93 14.90 -5.02
CA ILE A 83 12.86 14.21 -4.26
C ILE A 83 12.26 15.17 -3.22
N SER A 84 13.09 15.86 -2.43
CA SER A 84 12.58 16.68 -1.32
C SER A 84 11.67 17.84 -1.75
N ARG A 85 11.79 18.32 -3.00
CA ARG A 85 10.84 19.31 -3.57
C ARG A 85 9.39 18.84 -3.64
N TYR A 86 9.12 17.53 -3.58
CA TYR A 86 7.77 16.96 -3.63
C TYR A 86 7.14 16.77 -2.24
N ARG A 87 7.79 17.25 -1.17
CA ARG A 87 7.28 17.15 0.20
C ARG A 87 5.94 17.88 0.33
N ILE A 88 4.94 17.21 0.92
CA ILE A 88 3.62 17.81 1.18
C ILE A 88 3.51 18.40 2.59
N GLN A 89 4.26 17.86 3.55
CA GLN A 89 4.25 18.28 4.96
C GLN A 89 5.40 19.28 5.26
N LEU A 90 5.31 20.54 4.82
CA LEU A 90 6.38 21.52 4.98
C LEU A 90 6.70 21.82 6.47
N GLY A 91 8.00 21.76 6.83
CA GLY A 91 8.47 22.06 8.19
C GLY A 91 8.10 21.02 9.24
N LYS A 92 7.61 19.84 8.82
CA LYS A 92 7.29 18.71 9.71
C LYS A 92 8.21 17.53 9.38
N ASN A 93 8.92 17.06 10.40
CA ASN A 93 9.86 15.93 10.28
C ASN A 93 10.89 16.16 9.16
N GLU A 94 11.45 17.37 9.09
CA GLU A 94 12.45 17.79 8.10
C GLU A 94 13.64 18.49 8.79
N PRO A 95 14.76 17.77 9.05
CA PRO A 95 14.90 16.32 8.92
C PRO A 95 14.09 15.58 10.00
N VAL A 96 13.84 14.29 9.77
CA VAL A 96 13.19 13.42 10.76
C VAL A 96 14.00 13.37 12.05
N ASP A 97 13.31 13.41 13.19
CA ASP A 97 13.93 13.20 14.50
C ASP A 97 14.55 11.78 14.58
N PRO A 98 15.89 11.67 14.68
CA PRO A 98 16.58 10.39 14.68
C PRO A 98 16.24 9.53 15.90
N VAL A 99 15.90 10.15 17.04
CA VAL A 99 15.53 9.43 18.27
C VAL A 99 14.16 8.78 18.07
N LYS A 100 13.17 9.56 17.62
CA LYS A 100 11.83 9.06 17.33
C LYS A 100 11.84 7.96 16.27
N LEU A 101 12.63 8.13 15.22
CA LEU A 101 12.82 7.11 14.18
C LEU A 101 13.40 5.83 14.77
N ARG A 102 14.53 5.92 15.50
CA ARG A 102 15.19 4.76 16.11
C ARG A 102 14.27 4.01 17.09
N GLN A 103 13.39 4.71 17.80
CA GLN A 103 12.39 4.10 18.68
C GLN A 103 11.27 3.38 17.91
N SER A 104 10.97 3.82 16.68
CA SER A 104 9.88 3.26 15.88
C SER A 104 10.30 2.01 15.07
N ILE A 105 11.55 1.97 14.59
CA ILE A 105 12.09 0.85 13.77
C ILE A 105 11.91 -0.53 14.44
N PRO A 106 12.16 -0.72 15.75
CA PRO A 106 11.93 -2.01 16.39
C PRO A 106 10.48 -2.49 16.30
N THR A 107 9.50 -1.58 16.35
CA THR A 107 8.07 -1.96 16.18
C THR A 107 7.80 -2.39 14.73
N VAL A 108 8.35 -1.67 13.75
CA VAL A 108 8.24 -2.02 12.32
C VAL A 108 8.81 -3.43 12.08
N LEU A 109 10.02 -3.69 12.57
CA LEU A 109 10.66 -5.00 12.49
C LEU A 109 9.86 -6.08 13.23
N PHE A 110 9.34 -5.78 14.42
CA PHE A 110 8.51 -6.72 15.19
C PHE A 110 7.23 -7.08 14.42
N ASN A 111 6.53 -6.10 13.88
CA ASN A 111 5.31 -6.33 13.09
C ASN A 111 5.61 -7.18 11.84
N GLN A 112 6.69 -6.85 11.12
CA GLN A 112 7.08 -7.58 9.93
C GLN A 112 7.58 -9.01 10.22
N THR A 113 8.31 -9.23 11.32
CA THR A 113 8.95 -10.53 11.61
C THR A 113 8.15 -11.40 12.57
N MET A 114 7.65 -10.84 13.67
CA MET A 114 6.98 -11.60 14.74
C MET A 114 5.46 -11.67 14.58
N ILE A 115 4.89 -10.91 13.64
CA ILE A 115 3.45 -10.98 13.32
C ILE A 115 3.24 -11.45 11.88
N SER A 116 3.80 -10.73 10.89
CA SER A 116 3.53 -11.05 9.49
C SER A 116 4.05 -12.44 9.10
N LEU A 117 5.29 -12.82 9.49
CA LEU A 117 5.83 -14.15 9.16
C LEU A 117 5.02 -15.29 9.79
N PRO A 118 4.73 -15.31 11.11
CA PRO A 118 3.87 -16.34 11.68
C PRO A 118 2.48 -16.39 11.04
N MET A 119 1.88 -15.23 10.72
CA MET A 119 0.61 -15.20 10.00
C MET A 119 0.70 -15.88 8.64
N LEU A 120 1.74 -15.63 7.85
CA LEU A 120 1.92 -16.29 6.55
C LEU A 120 2.09 -17.80 6.69
N VAL A 121 2.81 -18.27 7.72
CA VAL A 121 2.94 -19.70 8.03
C VAL A 121 1.58 -20.31 8.40
N ILE A 122 0.78 -19.62 9.22
CA ILE A 122 -0.58 -20.05 9.61
C ILE A 122 -1.54 -20.05 8.42
N PHE A 123 -1.41 -19.09 7.51
CA PHE A 123 -2.28 -18.97 6.33
C PHE A 123 -1.92 -19.94 5.21
N TYR A 124 -0.66 -20.38 5.11
CA TYR A 124 -0.22 -21.34 4.09
C TYR A 124 -1.13 -22.58 3.94
N PRO A 125 -1.52 -23.32 5.01
CA PRO A 125 -2.44 -24.45 4.86
C PRO A 125 -3.82 -24.04 4.34
N LEU A 126 -4.30 -22.82 4.64
CA LEU A 126 -5.55 -22.30 4.09
C LEU A 126 -5.44 -22.03 2.58
N PHE A 127 -4.31 -21.47 2.14
CA PHE A 127 -4.02 -21.30 0.71
C PHE A 127 -3.92 -22.63 -0.02
N LYS A 128 -3.22 -23.63 0.56
CA LYS A 128 -3.15 -24.99 -0.01
C LYS A 128 -4.53 -25.63 -0.08
N TRP A 129 -5.35 -25.50 0.96
CA TRP A 129 -6.73 -26.00 0.96
C TRP A 129 -7.59 -25.37 -0.13
N ARG A 130 -7.41 -24.08 -0.40
CA ARG A 130 -8.32 -23.30 -1.26
C ARG A 130 -8.01 -23.37 -2.76
N GLY A 131 -6.74 -23.42 -3.17
CA GLY A 131 -6.39 -23.38 -4.60
C GLY A 131 -4.99 -23.86 -4.97
N ASP A 132 -4.19 -24.34 -4.01
CA ASP A 132 -2.78 -24.69 -4.17
C ASP A 132 -1.93 -23.58 -4.83
N PRO A 133 -1.34 -22.66 -4.03
CA PRO A 133 -0.60 -21.52 -4.56
C PRO A 133 0.65 -21.92 -5.35
N CYS A 134 1.21 -23.12 -5.14
CA CYS A 134 2.42 -23.58 -5.82
C CYS A 134 2.12 -24.51 -7.01
N CYS A 135 0.89 -24.49 -7.54
CA CYS A 135 0.53 -25.31 -8.68
C CYS A 135 1.40 -25.01 -9.91
N ARG A 136 1.53 -26.01 -10.80
CA ARG A 136 2.48 -25.92 -11.93
C ARG A 136 2.11 -24.85 -12.95
N GLU A 137 0.82 -24.58 -13.15
CA GLU A 137 0.37 -23.67 -14.21
C GLU A 137 0.32 -22.23 -13.70
N LEU A 138 1.07 -21.34 -14.35
CA LEU A 138 0.98 -19.90 -14.07
C LEU A 138 -0.39 -19.35 -14.46
N PRO A 139 -0.91 -18.34 -13.72
CA PRO A 139 -2.12 -17.65 -14.11
C PRO A 139 -1.90 -16.93 -15.45
N THR A 140 -2.92 -16.93 -16.30
CA THR A 140 -2.88 -16.10 -17.50
C THR A 140 -2.81 -14.62 -17.11
N PHE A 141 -2.18 -13.79 -17.94
CA PHE A 141 -2.06 -12.35 -17.66
C PHE A 141 -3.42 -11.67 -17.41
N HIS A 142 -4.46 -12.05 -18.16
CA HIS A 142 -5.80 -11.50 -18.02
C HIS A 142 -6.45 -11.92 -16.70
N TRP A 143 -6.25 -13.19 -16.31
CA TRP A 143 -6.73 -13.66 -15.01
C TRP A 143 -6.02 -12.95 -13.86
N PHE A 144 -4.71 -12.74 -13.97
CA PHE A 144 -3.94 -11.96 -13.01
C PHE A 144 -4.49 -10.53 -12.85
N LEU A 145 -4.92 -9.86 -13.93
CA LEU A 145 -5.56 -8.54 -13.84
C LEU A 145 -6.91 -8.58 -13.12
N VAL A 146 -7.71 -9.63 -13.33
CA VAL A 146 -8.97 -9.84 -12.60
C VAL A 146 -8.70 -10.07 -11.12
N GLU A 147 -7.69 -10.88 -10.79
CA GLU A 147 -7.23 -11.11 -9.43
C GLU A 147 -6.83 -9.81 -8.75
N LEU A 148 -5.98 -8.98 -9.38
CA LEU A 148 -5.59 -7.68 -8.82
C LEU A 148 -6.80 -6.78 -8.54
N ALA A 149 -7.74 -6.67 -9.48
CA ALA A 149 -8.94 -5.85 -9.29
C ALA A 149 -9.76 -6.33 -8.09
N LEU A 150 -9.95 -7.66 -7.96
CA LEU A 150 -10.70 -8.24 -6.82
C LEU A 150 -9.94 -8.09 -5.51
N PHE A 151 -8.62 -8.21 -5.50
CA PHE A 151 -7.81 -8.00 -4.30
C PHE A 151 -7.95 -6.56 -3.79
N THR A 152 -7.86 -5.58 -4.69
CA THR A 152 -8.03 -4.16 -4.33
C THR A 152 -9.43 -3.87 -3.79
N LEU A 153 -10.48 -4.45 -4.37
CA LEU A 153 -11.84 -4.27 -3.86
C LEU A 153 -12.04 -4.90 -2.47
N VAL A 154 -11.48 -6.10 -2.26
CA VAL A 154 -11.52 -6.77 -0.96
C VAL A 154 -10.73 -5.98 0.10
N GLU A 155 -9.55 -5.49 -0.27
CA GLU A 155 -8.73 -4.64 0.59
C GLU A 155 -9.47 -3.35 0.97
N GLU A 156 -10.04 -2.63 -0.01
CA GLU A 156 -10.82 -1.40 0.25
C GLU A 156 -11.94 -1.64 1.26
N ILE A 157 -12.71 -2.73 1.11
CA ILE A 157 -13.80 -3.07 2.03
C ILE A 157 -13.27 -3.39 3.43
N LEU A 158 -12.33 -4.33 3.53
CA LEU A 158 -11.86 -4.80 4.82
C LEU A 158 -11.10 -3.72 5.56
N PHE A 159 -10.22 -3.00 4.87
CA PHE A 159 -9.44 -1.90 5.43
C PHE A 159 -10.34 -0.76 5.88
N TYR A 160 -11.28 -0.29 5.04
CA TYR A 160 -12.15 0.83 5.40
C TYR A 160 -12.89 0.57 6.71
N TYR A 161 -13.56 -0.57 6.83
CA TYR A 161 -14.37 -0.88 8.00
C TYR A 161 -13.51 -1.17 9.23
N SER A 162 -12.40 -1.91 9.09
CA SER A 162 -11.52 -2.17 10.23
C SER A 162 -10.85 -0.87 10.72
N HIS A 163 -10.38 -0.03 9.81
CA HIS A 163 -9.73 1.23 10.12
C HIS A 163 -10.71 2.21 10.78
N ARG A 164 -11.91 2.39 10.21
CA ARG A 164 -12.95 3.23 10.80
C ARG A 164 -13.38 2.73 12.19
N LEU A 165 -13.47 1.41 12.38
CA LEU A 165 -13.77 0.81 13.69
C LEU A 165 -12.66 1.11 14.71
N LEU A 166 -11.40 1.02 14.31
CA LEU A 166 -10.25 1.32 15.17
C LEU A 166 -10.21 2.79 15.63
N HIS A 167 -10.88 3.70 14.91
CA HIS A 167 -11.08 5.09 15.33
C HIS A 167 -12.21 5.30 16.35
N HIS A 168 -12.96 4.26 16.70
CA HIS A 168 -13.88 4.33 17.83
C HIS A 168 -13.11 4.72 19.11
N PRO A 169 -13.59 5.65 19.97
CA PRO A 169 -12.80 6.27 21.03
C PRO A 169 -12.04 5.30 21.95
N THR A 170 -12.64 4.15 22.25
CA THR A 170 -12.01 3.12 23.10
C THR A 170 -10.89 2.37 22.38
N LEU A 171 -11.10 2.03 21.11
CA LEU A 171 -10.13 1.28 20.30
C LEU A 171 -8.99 2.22 19.87
N TYR A 172 -9.31 3.47 19.54
CA TYR A 172 -8.31 4.47 19.20
C TYR A 172 -7.29 4.63 20.31
N LYS A 173 -7.76 4.93 21.54
CA LYS A 173 -6.88 5.15 22.69
C LYS A 173 -5.97 3.95 23.01
N LYS A 174 -6.43 2.72 22.75
CA LYS A 174 -5.74 1.48 23.13
C LYS A 174 -4.88 0.88 22.02
N ILE A 175 -5.28 1.07 20.77
CA ILE A 175 -4.73 0.35 19.62
C ILE A 175 -4.20 1.37 18.61
N HIS A 176 -5.08 2.17 18.03
CA HIS A 176 -4.75 2.95 16.83
C HIS A 176 -3.97 4.24 17.09
N LYS A 177 -4.00 4.75 18.33
CA LYS A 177 -3.23 5.93 18.73
C LYS A 177 -1.73 5.74 18.45
N LYS A 178 -1.21 4.52 18.56
CA LYS A 178 0.20 4.22 18.27
C LYS A 178 0.55 4.59 16.83
N HIS A 179 -0.26 4.16 15.86
CA HIS A 179 -0.07 4.49 14.45
C HIS A 179 -0.06 6.02 14.23
N HIS A 180 -0.98 6.72 14.90
CA HIS A 180 -1.12 8.18 14.87
C HIS A 180 -0.10 8.98 15.70
N GLU A 181 0.90 8.34 16.32
CA GLU A 181 2.02 9.06 16.95
C GLU A 181 2.85 9.84 15.91
N TRP A 182 2.73 9.48 14.64
CA TRP A 182 3.33 10.15 13.49
C TRP A 182 2.29 10.91 12.67
N THR A 183 1.85 12.06 13.17
CA THR A 183 0.87 12.95 12.49
C THR A 183 1.34 13.50 11.13
N ALA A 184 2.63 13.38 10.84
CA ALA A 184 3.27 13.69 9.57
C ALA A 184 4.15 12.48 9.24
N PRO A 185 3.55 11.37 8.77
CA PRO A 185 4.26 10.10 8.65
C PRO A 185 5.34 10.16 7.57
N ILE A 186 6.25 9.19 7.64
CA ILE A 186 7.23 8.87 6.61
C ILE A 186 7.05 7.41 6.19
N GLY A 187 7.61 7.01 5.06
CA GLY A 187 7.27 5.75 4.41
C GLY A 187 7.45 4.51 5.31
N VAL A 188 8.57 4.44 6.05
CA VAL A 188 8.92 3.26 6.85
C VAL A 188 7.96 3.05 8.03
N ILE A 189 7.25 4.11 8.44
CA ILE A 189 6.30 4.12 9.55
C ILE A 189 4.91 3.61 9.10
N SER A 190 4.70 3.35 7.81
CA SER A 190 3.45 2.77 7.28
C SER A 190 3.01 1.45 7.95
N ILE A 191 3.94 0.69 8.55
CA ILE A 191 3.63 -0.51 9.35
C ILE A 191 4.00 -0.37 10.83
N TYR A 192 4.28 0.85 11.30
CA TYR A 192 4.37 1.18 12.72
C TYR A 192 2.96 1.23 13.30
N ALA A 193 2.55 0.13 13.92
CA ALA A 193 1.20 -0.05 14.43
C ALA A 193 1.19 -0.92 15.68
N HIS A 194 0.09 -0.86 16.43
CA HIS A 194 -0.18 -1.83 17.49
C HIS A 194 -0.38 -3.23 16.88
N PRO A 195 0.08 -4.34 17.53
CA PRO A 195 -0.04 -5.69 16.98
C PRO A 195 -1.45 -6.06 16.48
N THR A 196 -2.49 -5.74 17.25
CA THR A 196 -3.89 -5.98 16.85
C THR A 196 -4.29 -5.24 15.59
N GLU A 197 -3.88 -3.98 15.43
CA GLU A 197 -4.13 -3.22 14.21
C GLU A 197 -3.35 -3.81 13.04
N HIS A 198 -2.08 -4.18 13.26
CA HIS A 198 -1.28 -4.79 12.22
C HIS A 198 -1.91 -6.09 11.70
N VAL A 199 -2.49 -6.92 12.57
CA VAL A 199 -3.26 -8.10 12.15
C VAL A 199 -4.53 -7.70 11.41
N VAL A 200 -5.39 -6.89 12.05
CA VAL A 200 -6.78 -6.70 11.62
C VAL A 200 -6.91 -5.75 10.44
N SER A 201 -6.11 -4.69 10.39
CA SER A 201 -6.17 -3.66 9.35
C SER A 201 -5.02 -3.74 8.36
N ASN A 202 -3.86 -4.32 8.69
CA ASN A 202 -2.78 -4.41 7.68
C ASN A 202 -2.76 -5.79 7.01
N MET A 203 -2.68 -6.87 7.79
CA MET A 203 -2.48 -8.22 7.25
C MET A 203 -3.76 -8.85 6.68
N LEU A 204 -4.88 -8.80 7.41
CA LEU A 204 -6.12 -9.44 6.94
C LEU A 204 -6.64 -8.83 5.62
N PRO A 205 -6.73 -7.49 5.44
CA PRO A 205 -7.25 -6.92 4.20
C PRO A 205 -6.46 -7.35 2.95
N VAL A 206 -5.13 -7.45 3.06
CA VAL A 206 -4.28 -7.83 1.93
C VAL A 206 -4.23 -9.34 1.67
N LEU A 207 -4.49 -10.18 2.68
CA LEU A 207 -4.44 -11.65 2.55
C LEU A 207 -5.76 -12.28 2.13
N VAL A 208 -6.90 -11.70 2.51
CA VAL A 208 -8.22 -12.32 2.28
C VAL A 208 -8.57 -12.41 0.80
N GLY A 209 -8.25 -11.40 -0.01
CA GLY A 209 -8.53 -11.41 -1.46
C GLY A 209 -7.85 -12.59 -2.18
N PRO A 210 -6.52 -12.72 -2.11
CA PRO A 210 -5.80 -13.84 -2.71
C PRO A 210 -6.22 -15.20 -2.14
N LEU A 211 -6.52 -15.26 -0.85
CA LEU A 211 -7.02 -16.49 -0.24
C LEU A 211 -8.39 -16.86 -0.82
N ALA A 212 -9.36 -15.94 -0.85
CA ALA A 212 -10.69 -16.19 -1.36
C ALA A 212 -10.69 -16.67 -2.83
N MET A 213 -9.76 -16.13 -3.63
CA MET A 213 -9.58 -16.48 -5.03
C MET A 213 -8.83 -17.81 -5.24
N GLY A 214 -8.12 -18.33 -4.23
CA GLY A 214 -7.27 -19.52 -4.37
C GLY A 214 -6.11 -19.25 -5.32
N SER A 215 -5.48 -18.09 -5.21
CA SER A 215 -4.56 -17.57 -6.21
C SER A 215 -3.19 -18.24 -6.20
N HIS A 216 -2.55 -18.21 -7.37
CA HIS A 216 -1.18 -18.67 -7.56
C HIS A 216 -0.16 -17.79 -6.81
N LEU A 217 0.96 -18.38 -6.38
CA LEU A 217 2.02 -17.70 -5.62
C LEU A 217 2.52 -16.44 -6.33
N SER A 218 2.69 -16.47 -7.65
CA SER A 218 3.10 -15.30 -8.43
C SER A 218 2.14 -14.11 -8.26
N SER A 219 0.83 -14.36 -8.27
CA SER A 219 -0.18 -13.32 -8.09
C SER A 219 -0.13 -12.77 -6.66
N ILE A 220 -0.03 -13.66 -5.67
CA ILE A 220 0.08 -13.29 -4.25
C ILE A 220 1.34 -12.45 -4.01
N THR A 221 2.50 -12.87 -4.51
CA THR A 221 3.77 -12.16 -4.35
C THR A 221 3.71 -10.75 -4.95
N VAL A 222 3.22 -10.62 -6.18
CA VAL A 222 3.13 -9.30 -6.83
C VAL A 222 2.14 -8.42 -6.08
N TRP A 223 0.99 -8.95 -5.67
CA TRP A 223 -0.01 -8.22 -4.90
C TRP A 223 0.54 -7.70 -3.57
N LEU A 224 1.17 -8.55 -2.75
CA LEU A 224 1.72 -8.14 -1.45
C LEU A 224 2.83 -7.10 -1.60
N SER A 225 3.67 -7.22 -2.64
CA SER A 225 4.68 -6.20 -2.96
C SER A 225 4.03 -4.87 -3.34
N LEU A 226 3.00 -4.88 -4.19
CA LEU A 226 2.27 -3.68 -4.59
C LEU A 226 1.56 -3.03 -3.40
N ALA A 227 0.88 -3.81 -2.56
CA ALA A 227 0.19 -3.31 -1.38
C ALA A 227 1.16 -2.60 -0.42
N LEU A 228 2.34 -3.18 -0.15
CA LEU A 228 3.37 -2.54 0.69
C LEU A 228 3.94 -1.25 0.06
N ILE A 229 4.16 -1.24 -1.25
CA ILE A 229 4.62 -0.05 -1.97
C ILE A 229 3.55 1.05 -1.91
N ILE A 230 2.28 0.74 -2.19
CA ILE A 230 1.18 1.71 -2.15
C ILE A 230 0.95 2.24 -0.73
N THR A 231 1.01 1.37 0.28
CA THR A 231 0.95 1.79 1.69
C THR A 231 2.11 2.73 2.03
N THR A 232 3.32 2.41 1.56
CA THR A 232 4.49 3.28 1.73
C THR A 232 4.28 4.64 1.06
N ILE A 233 3.80 4.67 -0.19
CA ILE A 233 3.53 5.90 -0.94
C ILE A 233 2.53 6.76 -0.17
N SER A 234 1.45 6.16 0.34
CA SER A 234 0.40 6.87 1.10
C SER A 234 0.90 7.51 2.41
N HIS A 235 2.05 7.07 2.92
CA HIS A 235 2.66 7.56 4.16
C HIS A 235 3.95 8.34 3.95
N CYS A 236 4.51 8.37 2.75
CA CYS A 236 5.89 8.83 2.57
C CYS A 236 6.07 10.34 2.76
N GLY A 237 4.98 11.11 2.72
CA GLY A 237 5.02 12.56 2.81
C GLY A 237 5.52 13.24 1.53
N TYR A 238 5.61 12.51 0.41
CA TYR A 238 6.03 13.02 -0.90
C TYR A 238 5.01 12.71 -2.00
N HIS A 239 4.55 13.73 -2.71
CA HIS A 239 3.72 13.54 -3.91
C HIS A 239 4.59 13.37 -5.14
N LEU A 240 5.13 12.16 -5.32
CA LEU A 240 6.09 11.86 -6.38
C LEU A 240 5.41 11.67 -7.77
N PRO A 241 6.12 11.99 -8.87
CA PRO A 241 5.61 11.76 -10.22
C PRO A 241 5.28 10.29 -10.50
N PHE A 242 4.20 10.06 -11.25
CA PHE A 242 3.73 8.75 -11.71
C PHE A 242 3.32 7.76 -10.61
N LEU A 243 3.21 8.23 -9.36
CA LEU A 243 2.75 7.44 -8.22
C LEU A 243 1.40 7.96 -7.69
N PRO A 244 0.58 7.10 -7.05
CA PRO A 244 -0.66 7.53 -6.41
C PRO A 244 -0.45 8.68 -5.42
N SER A 245 -1.46 9.54 -5.28
CA SER A 245 -1.37 10.69 -4.40
C SER A 245 -1.44 10.28 -2.91
N PRO A 246 -0.51 10.76 -2.06
CA PRO A 246 -0.56 10.54 -0.61
C PRO A 246 -1.53 11.47 0.13
N GLU A 247 -2.05 12.52 -0.52
CA GLU A 247 -2.81 13.62 0.11
C GLU A 247 -4.01 13.13 0.93
N PHE A 248 -4.69 12.08 0.49
CA PHE A 248 -5.87 11.52 1.16
C PHE A 248 -5.54 10.94 2.53
N HIS A 249 -4.50 10.10 2.60
CA HIS A 249 -4.08 9.47 3.85
C HIS A 249 -3.25 10.42 4.72
N ASP A 250 -2.50 11.35 4.13
CA ASP A 250 -1.87 12.43 4.90
C ASP A 250 -2.91 13.27 5.65
N TYR A 251 -4.01 13.64 4.98
CA TYR A 251 -5.12 14.34 5.60
C TYR A 251 -5.77 13.54 6.73
N HIS A 252 -5.83 12.20 6.59
CA HIS A 252 -6.28 11.30 7.63
C HIS A 252 -5.43 11.42 8.90
N HIS A 253 -4.09 11.37 8.80
CA HIS A 253 -3.17 11.56 9.93
C HIS A 253 -3.27 12.95 10.58
N LEU A 254 -3.71 13.95 9.82
CA LEU A 254 -3.92 15.31 10.34
C LEU A 254 -5.25 15.48 11.10
N LYS A 255 -6.34 14.85 10.63
CA LYS A 255 -7.70 15.07 11.14
C LYS A 255 -8.30 13.92 11.94
N PHE A 256 -7.77 12.72 11.79
CA PHE A 256 -8.15 11.48 12.49
C PHE A 256 -9.57 10.97 12.23
N ASN A 257 -10.49 11.78 11.72
CA ASN A 257 -11.91 11.43 11.58
C ASN A 257 -12.45 11.48 10.14
N GLN A 258 -11.56 11.46 9.15
CA GLN A 258 -11.86 11.51 7.72
C GLN A 258 -10.91 10.58 6.96
N CYS A 259 -11.27 10.18 5.74
CA CYS A 259 -10.38 9.48 4.81
C CYS A 259 -9.83 8.14 5.34
N TYR A 260 -10.72 7.17 5.61
CA TYR A 260 -10.36 5.88 6.19
C TYR A 260 -9.94 4.82 5.16
N GLY A 261 -10.43 4.90 3.93
CA GLY A 261 -10.25 3.89 2.89
C GLY A 261 -8.89 3.98 2.19
N VAL A 262 -8.61 2.96 1.37
CA VAL A 262 -7.42 2.89 0.51
C VAL A 262 -7.67 3.65 -0.80
N LEU A 263 -8.83 3.42 -1.41
CA LEU A 263 -9.26 4.06 -2.65
C LEU A 263 -10.11 5.32 -2.43
N GLY A 264 -10.71 5.45 -1.24
CA GLY A 264 -11.66 6.52 -0.91
C GLY A 264 -13.06 6.32 -1.49
N VAL A 265 -13.34 5.17 -2.13
CA VAL A 265 -14.68 4.84 -2.66
C VAL A 265 -15.66 4.70 -1.51
N LEU A 266 -15.29 3.96 -0.46
CA LEU A 266 -16.15 3.82 0.71
C LEU A 266 -16.25 5.10 1.52
N ASP A 267 -15.22 5.94 1.52
CA ASP A 267 -15.33 7.27 2.14
C ASP A 267 -16.35 8.15 1.45
N HIS A 268 -16.35 8.17 0.12
CA HIS A 268 -17.36 8.90 -0.64
C HIS A 268 -18.77 8.38 -0.32
N LEU A 269 -18.97 7.06 -0.33
CA LEU A 269 -20.27 6.43 -0.07
C LEU A 269 -20.78 6.70 1.35
N HIS A 270 -19.89 6.77 2.35
CA HIS A 270 -20.26 7.01 3.75
C HIS A 270 -20.11 8.48 4.18
N GLY A 271 -19.71 9.38 3.29
CA GLY A 271 -19.49 10.79 3.59
C GLY A 271 -18.31 11.07 4.53
N THR A 272 -17.31 10.18 4.59
CA THR A 272 -16.12 10.36 5.44
C THR A 272 -14.97 11.09 4.73
N ASP A 273 -15.21 11.66 3.55
CA ASP A 273 -14.29 12.53 2.81
C ASP A 273 -14.83 13.96 2.58
N ILE A 274 -15.98 14.33 3.16
CA ILE A 274 -16.67 15.61 2.87
C ILE A 274 -15.78 16.80 3.23
N MET A 275 -15.10 16.75 4.38
CA MET A 275 -14.21 17.83 4.78
C MET A 275 -12.95 17.87 3.93
N PHE A 276 -12.43 16.69 3.54
CA PHE A 276 -11.26 16.60 2.67
C PHE A 276 -11.52 17.28 1.32
N LYS A 277 -12.68 17.04 0.70
CA LYS A 277 -13.10 17.64 -0.58
C LYS A 277 -13.14 19.17 -0.57
N GLN A 278 -13.18 19.80 0.61
CA GLN A 278 -13.18 21.26 0.78
C GLN A 278 -11.77 21.83 0.98
N THR A 279 -10.73 21.00 0.89
CA THR A 279 -9.34 21.41 1.15
C THR A 279 -8.51 21.53 -0.12
N LYS A 280 -7.41 22.26 -0.01
CA LYS A 280 -6.38 22.34 -1.06
C LYS A 280 -5.71 20.98 -1.32
N ALA A 281 -5.62 20.12 -0.30
CA ALA A 281 -5.09 18.77 -0.43
C ALA A 281 -5.94 17.92 -1.39
N TYR A 282 -7.27 18.11 -1.40
CA TYR A 282 -8.14 17.45 -2.39
C TYR A 282 -7.89 17.95 -3.81
N GLU A 283 -7.70 19.26 -4.01
CA GLU A 283 -7.32 19.79 -5.34
C GLU A 283 -5.99 19.21 -5.82
N ARG A 284 -5.07 18.91 -4.90
CA ARG A 284 -3.79 18.24 -5.17
C ARG A 284 -3.92 16.71 -5.23
N HIS A 285 -5.06 16.10 -4.90
CA HIS A 285 -5.23 14.66 -4.86
C HIS A 285 -5.45 14.04 -6.26
N VAL A 286 -4.41 14.15 -7.10
CA VAL A 286 -4.39 13.68 -8.48
C VAL A 286 -3.07 12.97 -8.79
N LEU A 287 -3.06 12.13 -9.83
CA LEU A 287 -1.82 11.52 -10.32
C LEU A 287 -0.94 12.61 -10.94
N LEU A 288 0.27 12.79 -10.38
CA LEU A 288 1.23 13.76 -10.91
C LEU A 288 1.91 13.18 -12.16
N LEU A 289 1.54 13.65 -13.35
CA LEU A 289 2.11 13.20 -14.62
C LEU A 289 3.34 14.00 -15.09
N GLY A 290 3.66 15.10 -14.42
CA GLY A 290 4.78 15.98 -14.74
C GLY A 290 5.86 16.01 -13.65
N PHE A 291 6.88 16.84 -13.85
CA PHE A 291 7.99 17.03 -12.90
C PHE A 291 7.90 18.34 -12.09
N THR A 292 6.76 19.01 -12.14
CA THR A 292 6.47 20.20 -11.34
C THR A 292 5.63 19.76 -10.13
N PRO A 293 6.10 19.96 -8.89
CA PRO A 293 5.34 19.67 -7.68
C PRO A 293 3.96 20.32 -7.68
N LEU A 294 2.98 19.62 -7.12
CA LEU A 294 1.61 20.14 -7.05
C LEU A 294 1.47 21.35 -6.11
N SER A 295 2.39 21.53 -5.17
CA SER A 295 2.51 22.75 -4.37
C SER A 295 2.88 23.97 -5.20
N GLU A 296 3.59 23.79 -6.32
CA GLU A 296 3.93 24.86 -7.26
C GLU A 296 2.81 25.08 -8.29
N SER A 297 2.24 24.00 -8.85
CA SER A 297 1.18 24.12 -9.86
C SER A 297 -0.19 24.50 -9.27
N ILE A 298 -0.44 24.14 -8.01
CA ILE A 298 -1.66 24.46 -7.26
C ILE A 298 -1.23 25.12 -5.94
N PRO A 299 -0.80 26.39 -5.96
CA PRO A 299 -0.20 27.05 -4.79
C PRO A 299 -1.23 27.36 -3.70
N ASP A 300 -0.74 27.50 -2.46
CA ASP A 300 -1.54 27.97 -1.34
C ASP A 300 -1.95 29.44 -1.57
N PRO A 301 -3.13 29.86 -1.08
CA PRO A 301 -3.51 31.26 -1.14
C PRO A 301 -2.50 32.13 -0.35
N PRO A 302 -2.22 33.35 -0.81
CA PRO A 302 -1.31 34.25 -0.11
C PRO A 302 -1.81 34.47 1.32
N LYS A 303 -0.92 34.28 2.32
CA LYS A 303 -1.23 34.63 3.71
C LYS A 303 -1.69 36.09 3.74
N LYS A 304 -2.88 36.36 4.27
CA LYS A 304 -3.30 37.74 4.58
C LYS A 304 -2.19 38.34 5.46
N MET A 305 -1.51 39.38 4.95
CA MET A 305 -0.63 40.18 5.80
C MET A 305 -1.50 40.75 6.91
N GLU A 306 -1.25 40.35 8.16
CA GLU A 306 -1.74 41.11 9.29
C GLU A 306 -1.17 42.53 9.11
N SER A 307 -2.05 43.51 8.96
CA SER A 307 -1.61 44.89 8.84
C SER A 307 -0.87 45.26 10.13
N PRO A 308 0.29 45.92 10.07
CA PRO A 308 1.04 46.32 11.28
C PRO A 308 0.36 47.44 12.09
N LEU A 309 -0.89 47.80 11.79
CA LEU A 309 -1.67 48.74 12.57
C LEU A 309 -2.34 47.98 13.72
N GLY A 310 -1.63 47.89 14.85
CA GLY A 310 -2.20 47.47 16.12
C GLY A 310 -3.43 48.31 16.50
N PRO A 311 -4.32 47.78 17.37
CA PRO A 311 -5.43 48.57 17.86
C PRO A 311 -4.87 49.73 18.69
N SER A 312 -4.98 50.95 18.17
CA SER A 312 -4.87 52.17 18.95
C SER A 312 -6.10 52.28 19.86
N GLY A 313 -6.11 51.47 20.91
CA GLY A 313 -7.07 51.54 22.00
C GLY A 313 -6.73 52.73 22.89
N LEU A 314 -7.18 53.93 22.49
CA LEU A 314 -7.38 55.04 23.41
C LEU A 314 -8.45 54.60 24.42
N PHE A 315 -8.06 54.31 25.66
CA PHE A 315 -8.98 54.28 26.78
C PHE A 315 -9.11 55.70 27.33
N PRO A 316 -10.31 56.32 27.36
CA PRO A 316 -10.54 57.48 28.20
C PRO A 316 -10.86 56.99 29.62
N HIS A 317 -10.07 57.47 30.59
CA HIS A 317 -10.41 57.45 32.01
C HIS A 317 -11.75 58.17 32.24
N LYS A 318 -12.75 57.46 32.77
CA LYS A 318 -13.69 57.94 33.79
C LYS A 318 -14.12 56.78 34.66
#